data_AF-A0AAD0U8S2-F1
#
_entry.id   AF-A0AAD0U8S2-F1
#
_cell.length_a   1.000
_cell.length_b   1.000
_cell.length_c   1.000
_cell.angle_alpha   90.00
_cell.angle_beta   90.00
_cell.angle_gamma   90.00
#
_symmetry.space_group_name_H-M   'P 1'
#
loop_
_entity.id
_entity.type
_entity.pdbx_description
1 polymer ?
#
loop_
_entity_poly.entity_id
_entity_poly.type
_entity_poly.pdbx_seq_one_letter_code
_entity_poly.pdbx_strand_id
1 'polypeptide(L)'
;MDALEQQRQDYARQLRTRFADYKRWAIEHWPVAEQPLEDSAFIAAERELELITGSMLHPGRPSQSAPAEGHAQAQYQDVTPAPWP
;
A
#
# COMPACT_ATOMS: atom_id res chain seq x y z
N MET A 1 -8.72 -14.41 -20.64
CA MET A 1 -7.96 -13.86 -19.51
C MET A 1 -6.53 -14.33 -19.68
N ASP A 2 -5.57 -13.40 -19.77
CA ASP A 2 -4.15 -13.74 -19.87
C ASP A 2 -3.72 -14.63 -18.69
N ALA A 3 -3.12 -15.80 -18.98
CA ALA A 3 -2.66 -16.73 -17.95
C ALA A 3 -1.69 -16.06 -16.95
N LEU A 4 -0.90 -15.10 -17.42
CA LEU A 4 0.00 -14.30 -16.59
C LEU A 4 -0.75 -13.38 -15.62
N GLU A 5 -1.87 -12.79 -16.03
CA GLU A 5 -2.69 -11.94 -15.16
C GLU A 5 -3.34 -12.78 -14.06
N GLN A 6 -3.82 -13.98 -14.40
CA GLN A 6 -4.35 -14.92 -13.41
C GLN A 6 -3.26 -15.32 -12.40
N GLN A 7 -2.05 -15.63 -12.87
CA GLN A 7 -0.92 -15.98 -12.00
C GLN A 7 -0.54 -14.83 -11.05
N ARG A 8 -0.56 -13.57 -11.53
CA ARG A 8 -0.34 -12.39 -10.68
C ARG A 8 -1.43 -12.24 -9.62
N GLN A 9 -2.70 -12.40 -9.99
CA GLN A 9 -3.80 -12.31 -9.04
C GLN A 9 -3.76 -13.41 -7.98
N ASP A 10 -3.45 -14.65 -8.36
CA ASP A 10 -3.29 -15.76 -7.42
C ASP A 10 -2.07 -15.55 -6.51
N TYR A 11 -0.97 -15.01 -7.03
CA TYR A 11 0.19 -14.62 -6.22
C TYR A 11 -0.18 -13.55 -5.19
N ALA A 12 -0.84 -12.48 -5.62
CA ALA A 12 -1.26 -11.39 -4.75
C ALA A 12 -2.21 -11.88 -3.64
N ARG A 13 -3.17 -12.75 -3.99
CA ARG A 13 -4.09 -13.36 -3.03
C ARG A 13 -3.34 -14.18 -1.99
N GLN A 14 -2.47 -15.09 -2.43
CA GLN A 14 -1.69 -15.95 -1.53
C GLN A 14 -0.79 -15.14 -0.60
N LEU A 15 -0.13 -14.10 -1.11
CA LEU A 15 0.74 -13.26 -0.30
C LEU A 15 -0.04 -12.52 0.79
N ARG A 16 -1.23 -11.98 0.46
CA ARG A 16 -2.12 -11.35 1.45
C ARG A 16 -2.60 -12.32 2.51
N THR A 17 -3.00 -13.53 2.13
CA THR A 17 -3.41 -14.56 3.08
C THR A 17 -2.28 -14.91 4.05
N ARG A 18 -1.06 -15.14 3.53
CA ARG A 18 0.10 -15.46 4.37
C ARG A 18 0.47 -14.33 5.33
N PHE A 19 0.37 -13.08 4.88
CA PHE A 19 0.61 -11.93 5.73
C PHE A 19 -0.45 -11.80 6.85
N ALA A 20 -1.72 -12.07 6.55
CA ALA A 20 -2.78 -12.08 7.55
C ALA A 20 -2.56 -13.18 8.60
N ASP A 21 -2.16 -14.39 8.18
CA ASP A 21 -1.82 -15.49 9.09
C ASP A 21 -0.61 -15.13 9.97
N TYR A 22 0.43 -14.50 9.38
CA TYR A 22 1.58 -13.98 10.12
C TYR A 22 1.17 -12.95 11.18
N LYS A 23 0.33 -11.97 10.80
CA LYS A 23 -0.15 -10.92 11.71
C LYS A 23 -0.90 -11.53 12.88
N ARG A 24 -1.84 -12.45 12.60
CA ARG A 24 -2.60 -13.17 13.64
C ARG A 24 -1.66 -13.92 14.58
N TRP A 25 -0.73 -14.71 14.03
CA TRP A 25 0.21 -15.48 14.83
C TRP A 25 1.06 -14.57 15.74
N ALA A 26 1.57 -13.46 15.20
CA ALA A 26 2.41 -12.52 15.94
C ALA A 26 1.67 -11.86 17.11
N ILE A 27 0.40 -11.49 16.92
CA ILE A 27 -0.45 -10.92 17.98
C ILE A 27 -0.74 -11.98 19.05
N GLU A 28 -1.11 -13.20 18.64
CA GLU A 28 -1.46 -14.29 19.55
C GLU A 28 -0.27 -14.78 20.40
N HIS A 29 0.94 -14.77 19.85
CA HIS A 29 2.14 -15.32 20.50
C HIS A 29 3.06 -14.23 21.07
N TRP A 30 2.55 -13.01 21.19
CA TRP A 30 3.33 -11.89 21.69
C TRP A 30 3.74 -12.10 23.17
N PRO A 31 5.05 -12.09 23.51
CA PRO A 31 5.49 -12.43 24.86
C PRO A 31 5.42 -11.27 25.86
N VAL A 32 5.22 -10.02 25.40
CA VAL A 32 5.27 -8.83 26.26
C VAL A 32 3.87 -8.33 26.59
N ALA A 33 3.30 -8.84 27.68
CA ALA A 33 1.93 -8.50 28.11
C ALA A 33 1.74 -7.00 28.47
N GLU A 34 2.81 -6.32 28.89
CA GLU A 34 2.77 -4.89 29.26
C GLU A 34 2.55 -3.97 28.06
N GLN A 35 2.87 -4.44 26.86
CA GLN A 35 2.77 -3.68 25.61
C GLN A 35 2.21 -4.62 24.54
N PRO A 36 0.88 -4.84 24.50
CA PRO A 36 0.29 -5.76 23.53
C PRO A 36 0.58 -5.31 22.11
N LEU A 37 0.88 -6.28 21.24
CA LEU A 37 1.05 -6.02 19.82
C LEU A 37 -0.33 -5.83 19.19
N GLU A 38 -0.59 -4.65 18.63
CA GLU A 38 -1.86 -4.33 17.98
C GLU A 38 -1.72 -4.28 16.46
N ASP A 39 -2.85 -4.30 15.75
CA ASP A 39 -2.92 -4.14 14.30
C ASP A 39 -2.19 -2.87 13.79
N SER A 40 -2.15 -1.81 14.59
CA SER A 40 -1.46 -0.56 14.27
C SER A 40 0.04 -0.74 14.02
N ALA A 41 0.67 -1.75 14.63
CA ALA A 41 2.07 -2.08 14.42
C ALA A 41 2.37 -2.59 13.00
N PHE A 42 1.34 -3.02 12.26
CA PHE A 42 1.46 -3.63 10.94
C PHE A 42 1.12 -2.69 9.78
N ILE A 43 0.67 -1.45 10.04
CA ILE A 43 0.24 -0.50 9.01
C ILE A 43 1.32 -0.25 7.95
N ALA A 44 2.58 -0.11 8.37
CA ALA A 44 3.68 0.08 7.44
C ALA A 44 3.89 -1.15 6.53
N ALA A 45 3.80 -2.36 7.10
CA ALA A 45 3.93 -3.60 6.36
C ALA A 45 2.72 -3.86 5.43
N GLU A 46 1.51 -3.46 5.84
CA GLU A 46 0.32 -3.51 4.99
C GLU A 46 0.47 -2.61 3.77
N ARG A 47 0.99 -1.39 3.95
CA ARG A 47 1.29 -0.48 2.82
C ARG A 47 2.32 -1.05 1.87
N GLU A 48 3.39 -1.65 2.39
CA GLU A 48 4.42 -2.30 1.57
C GLU A 48 3.83 -3.49 0.79
N LEU A 49 2.99 -4.29 1.44
CA LEU A 49 2.27 -5.39 0.80
C LEU A 49 1.34 -4.90 -0.32
N GLU A 50 0.66 -3.77 -0.14
CA GLU A 50 -0.15 -3.14 -1.18
C GLU A 50 0.69 -2.70 -2.38
N LEU A 51 1.87 -2.11 -2.17
CA LEU A 51 2.80 -1.74 -3.24
C LEU A 51 3.28 -2.97 -4.02
N ILE A 52 3.68 -4.02 -3.28
CA ILE A 52 4.16 -5.28 -3.88
C ILE A 52 3.05 -5.93 -4.70
N THR A 53 1.84 -6.03 -4.15
CA THR A 53 0.70 -6.71 -4.80
C THR A 53 0.00 -5.85 -5.87
N GLY A 54 0.28 -4.56 -5.88
CA GLY A 54 -0.26 -3.58 -6.82
C GLY A 54 0.73 -3.24 -7.93
N SER A 55 1.38 -2.07 -7.81
CA SER A 55 2.21 -1.49 -8.88
C SER A 55 3.42 -2.32 -9.26
N MET A 56 4.08 -2.95 -8.28
CA MET A 56 5.27 -3.76 -8.56
C MET A 56 4.92 -5.05 -9.30
N LEU A 57 3.77 -5.65 -8.99
CA LEU A 57 3.31 -6.88 -9.64
C LEU A 57 2.67 -6.63 -11.02
N HIS A 58 2.14 -5.42 -11.25
CA HIS A 58 1.53 -4.99 -12.50
C HIS A 58 2.25 -3.76 -13.08
N PRO A 59 3.49 -3.92 -13.60
CA PRO A 59 4.22 -2.81 -14.20
C PRO A 59 3.42 -2.21 -15.36
N GLY A 60 3.18 -0.89 -15.32
CA GLY A 60 2.43 -0.15 -16.34
C GLY A 60 0.92 -0.02 -16.08
N ARG A 61 0.38 -0.60 -15.01
CA ARG A 61 -0.99 -0.32 -14.55
C ARG A 61 -0.93 0.76 -13.46
N PRO A 62 -1.74 1.84 -13.54
CA PRO A 62 -1.79 2.81 -12.46
C PRO A 62 -2.20 2.10 -11.17
N SER A 63 -1.43 2.32 -10.10
CA SER A 63 -1.71 1.77 -8.76
C SER A 63 -3.12 2.15 -8.35
N GLN A 64 -4.01 1.18 -8.18
CA GLN A 64 -5.34 1.43 -7.58
C GLN A 64 -5.25 1.58 -6.05
N SER A 65 -4.09 1.26 -5.47
CA SER A 65 -3.77 1.36 -4.04
C SER A 65 -3.07 2.68 -3.70
N ALA A 66 -3.67 3.78 -4.11
CA ALA A 66 -3.51 5.03 -3.40
C ALA A 66 -4.93 5.49 -3.06
N PRO A 67 -5.33 5.65 -1.78
CA PRO A 67 -6.27 6.72 -1.54
C PRO A 67 -5.62 7.94 -2.19
N ALA A 68 -6.37 8.63 -3.05
CA ALA A 68 -5.95 9.92 -3.55
C ALA A 68 -5.80 10.85 -2.33
N GLU A 69 -4.65 10.82 -1.66
CA GLU A 69 -4.18 11.91 -0.82
C GLU A 69 -4.02 13.08 -1.77
N GLY A 70 -5.11 13.84 -1.86
CA GLY A 70 -5.19 15.06 -2.64
C GLY A 70 -5.08 14.85 -4.14
N HIS A 71 -6.25 14.76 -4.79
CA HIS A 71 -6.53 15.82 -5.77
C HIS A 71 -6.60 17.17 -5.04
N ALA A 72 -5.50 17.59 -4.40
CA ALA A 72 -5.21 18.98 -4.25
C ALA A 72 -4.89 19.40 -5.68
N GLN A 73 -5.95 19.81 -6.40
CA GLN A 73 -5.82 20.79 -7.45
C GLN A 73 -4.73 21.74 -6.99
N ALA A 74 -3.62 21.82 -7.73
CA ALA A 74 -2.48 22.64 -7.37
C ALA A 74 -3.03 23.98 -6.85
N GLN A 75 -2.86 24.27 -5.55
CA GLN A 75 -3.31 25.53 -4.94
C GLN A 75 -2.46 26.72 -5.40
N TYR A 76 -1.62 26.50 -6.42
CA TYR A 76 -0.72 27.45 -7.00
C TYR A 76 -1.15 27.66 -8.44
N GLN A 77 -1.56 28.89 -8.72
CA GLN A 77 -1.71 29.36 -10.08
C GLN A 77 -0.33 29.81 -10.57
N ASP A 78 0.11 29.27 -11.70
CA ASP A 78 1.32 29.76 -12.36
C ASP A 78 1.04 31.19 -12.85
N VAL A 79 1.62 32.17 -12.16
CA VAL A 79 1.53 33.59 -12.55
C VAL A 79 2.91 34.01 -13.06
N THR A 80 2.96 34.45 -14.31
CA THR A 80 4.14 35.17 -14.81
C THR A 80 4.25 36.48 -14.04
N PRO A 81 5.29 36.70 -13.21
CA PRO A 81 5.44 37.97 -12.52
C PRO A 81 5.62 39.08 -13.54
N ALA A 82 4.88 40.19 -13.39
CA ALA A 82 5.12 41.38 -14.19
C ALA A 82 6.56 41.86 -13.96
N PRO A 83 7.24 42.38 -15.00
CA PRO A 83 8.60 42.91 -14.84
C PRO A 83 8.58 44.05 -13.83
N TRP A 84 9.49 43.99 -12.87
CA TRP A 84 9.71 45.07 -11.89
C TRP A 84 10.12 46.36 -12.62
N PRO A 85 9.66 47.54 -12.15
CA PRO A 85 10.07 48.84 -12.70
C PRO A 85 11.55 49.15 -12.45
#